data_AF-A0A7J7P5R6-F1
#
_entry.id   AF-A0A7J7P5R6-F1
#
_cell.length_a   1.000
_cell.length_b   1.000
_cell.length_c   1.000
_cell.angle_alpha   90.00
_cell.angle_beta   90.00
_cell.angle_gamma   90.00
#
_symmetry.space_group_name_H-M   'P 1'
#
loop_
_entity.id
_entity.type
_entity.pdbx_description
1 polymer ?
#
loop_
_entity_poly.entity_id
_entity_poly.type
_entity_poly.pdbx_seq_one_letter_code
_entity_poly.pdbx_strand_id
1 'polypeptide(L)' 'MIGEVGELSECFQWKGEVEKDLPDWEESEKEHLGEGLSDVLLYLIRLSDICGIDLGDTAVRKIVKNAIKYSPKIS' A
#
# COMPACT_ATOMS: atom_id res chain seq x y z
N MET A 1 1.47 5.92 -11.57
CA MET A 1 0.58 5.76 -10.39
C MET A 1 -0.66 4.93 -10.71
N ILE A 2 -1.67 5.42 -11.44
CA ILE A 2 -2.89 4.61 -11.69
C ILE A 2 -2.58 3.33 -12.49
N GLY A 3 -1.65 3.40 -13.45
CA GLY A 3 -1.11 2.23 -14.15
C GLY A 3 -0.52 1.20 -13.17
N GLU A 4 0.48 1.61 -12.38
CA GLU A 4 1.09 0.73 -11.35
C GLU A 4 0.08 0.11 -10.37
N VAL A 5 -0.95 0.86 -9.96
CA VAL A 5 -2.00 0.32 -9.08
C VAL A 5 -2.81 -0.76 -9.80
N GLY A 6 -3.04 -0.59 -11.11
CA GLY A 6 -3.63 -1.61 -11.97
C GLY A 6 -2.76 -2.86 -12.04
N GLU A 7 -1.48 -2.73 -12.36
CA GLU A 7 -0.53 -3.84 -12.43
C GLU A 7 -0.40 -4.56 -11.08
N LEU A 8 -0.29 -3.82 -9.99
CA LEU A 8 -0.34 -4.37 -8.63
C LEU A 8 -1.64 -5.16 -8.36
N SER A 9 -2.77 -4.69 -8.87
CA SER A 9 -4.06 -5.39 -8.71
C SER A 9 -4.11 -6.71 -9.49
N GLU A 10 -3.40 -6.81 -10.62
CA GLU A 10 -3.31 -8.04 -11.41
C GLU A 10 -2.68 -9.20 -10.64
N CYS A 11 -1.75 -8.91 -9.71
CA CYS A 11 -1.17 -9.90 -8.79
C CYS A 11 -2.22 -10.63 -7.94
N PHE A 12 -3.34 -9.97 -7.65
CA PHE A 12 -4.39 -10.49 -6.77
C PHE A 12 -5.65 -10.95 -7.51
N GLN A 13 -5.82 -10.61 -8.80
CA GLN A 13 -7.11 -10.73 -9.49
C GLN A 13 -7.70 -12.17 -9.49
N TRP A 14 -6.83 -13.19 -9.45
CA TRP A 14 -7.20 -14.61 -9.43
C TRP A 14 -6.87 -15.30 -8.10
N LYS A 15 -6.37 -14.55 -7.12
CA LYS A 15 -6.11 -15.05 -5.77
C LYS A 15 -7.40 -14.85 -4.97
N GLY A 16 -7.84 -15.90 -4.26
CA GLY A 16 -9.01 -15.83 -3.38
C GLY A 16 -8.71 -15.00 -2.13
N GLU A 17 -9.11 -15.49 -0.96
CA GLU A 17 -8.58 -14.91 0.28
C GLU A 17 -7.07 -15.15 0.35
N VAL A 18 -6.32 -14.09 0.63
CA VAL A 18 -4.86 -14.11 0.71
C VAL A 18 -4.46 -14.05 2.18
N GLU A 19 -3.75 -15.09 2.63
CA GLU A 19 -3.22 -15.14 3.99
C GLU A 19 -2.06 -14.17 4.18
N LYS A 20 -1.86 -13.77 5.45
CA LYS A 20 -0.70 -12.98 5.83
C LYS A 20 0.58 -13.77 5.50
N ASP A 21 1.63 -13.04 5.10
CA ASP A 21 2.96 -13.59 4.80
C ASP A 21 3.01 -14.50 3.54
N LEU A 22 1.88 -14.65 2.83
CA LEU A 22 1.77 -15.26 1.51
C LEU A 22 2.39 -16.68 1.45
N PRO A 23 1.97 -17.64 2.30
CA PRO A 23 2.58 -18.97 2.37
C PRO A 23 2.47 -19.76 1.07
N ASP A 24 1.36 -19.61 0.33
CA ASP A 24 1.08 -20.35 -0.92
C ASP A 24 1.54 -19.60 -2.19
N TRP A 25 2.41 -18.61 -2.04
CA TRP A 25 2.94 -17.84 -3.17
C TRP A 25 4.36 -18.27 -3.50
N GLU A 26 4.64 -18.41 -4.78
CA GLU A 26 6.00 -18.66 -5.27
C GLU A 26 6.88 -17.42 -5.06
N GLU A 27 8.19 -17.62 -4.92
CA GLU A 27 9.12 -16.51 -4.67
C GLU A 27 9.07 -15.45 -5.79
N SER A 28 8.93 -15.88 -7.04
CA SER A 28 8.76 -14.97 -8.18
C SER A 28 7.47 -14.15 -8.13
N GLU A 29 6.39 -14.69 -7.55
CA GLU A 29 5.15 -13.93 -7.35
C GLU A 29 5.33 -12.86 -6.27
N LYS A 30 6.09 -13.18 -5.21
CA LYS A 30 6.43 -12.22 -4.14
C LYS A 30 7.37 -11.12 -4.62
N GLU A 31 8.34 -11.48 -5.45
CA GLU A 31 9.23 -10.52 -6.10
C GLU A 31 8.44 -9.53 -6.96
N HIS A 32 7.58 -10.04 -7.85
CA HIS A 32 6.73 -9.21 -8.71
C HIS A 32 5.77 -8.31 -7.90
N LEU A 33 5.16 -8.85 -6.84
CA LEU A 33 4.36 -8.05 -5.90
C LEU A 33 5.19 -6.92 -5.27
N GLY A 34 6.43 -7.22 -4.88
CA GLY A 34 7.37 -6.25 -4.32
C GLY A 34 7.73 -5.13 -5.30
N GLU A 35 7.92 -5.45 -6.58
CA GLU A 35 8.13 -4.47 -7.65
C GLU A 35 6.93 -3.54 -7.79
N GLY A 36 5.71 -4.09 -7.93
CA GLY A 36 4.50 -3.28 -8.07
C GLY A 36 4.22 -2.38 -6.86
N LEU A 37 4.46 -2.87 -5.64
CA LEU A 37 4.39 -2.05 -4.43
C LEU A 37 5.41 -0.90 -4.43
N SER A 38 6.62 -1.18 -4.91
CA SER A 38 7.71 -0.20 -4.99
C SER A 38 7.38 0.89 -6.01
N ASP A 39 6.85 0.53 -7.18
CA ASP A 39 6.49 1.50 -8.22
C ASP A 39 5.38 2.44 -7.75
N VAL A 40 4.33 1.90 -7.11
CA VAL A 40 3.28 2.72 -6.49
C VAL A 40 3.87 3.71 -5.47
N LEU A 41 4.76 3.24 -4.59
CA LEU A 41 5.41 4.08 -3.59
C LEU A 41 6.27 5.18 -4.21
N LEU A 42 7.09 4.85 -5.21
CA LEU A 42 7.99 5.80 -5.88
C LEU A 42 7.19 6.89 -6.60
N TYR A 43 6.11 6.53 -7.30
CA TYR A 43 5.23 7.52 -7.91
C TYR A 43 4.54 8.40 -6.87
N LEU A 44 4.13 7.85 -5.72
CA LEU A 44 3.49 8.62 -4.66
C LEU A 44 4.46 9.63 -4.03
N ILE A 45 5.70 9.22 -3.76
CA ILE A 45 6.77 10.11 -3.30
C ILE A 45 6.99 11.24 -4.31
N ARG A 46 7.14 10.89 -5.60
CA ARG A 46 7.33 11.90 -6.66
C ARG A 46 6.16 12.86 -6.77
N LEU A 47 4.93 12.35 -6.67
CA LEU A 47 3.73 13.19 -6.68
C LEU A 47 3.71 14.14 -5.48
N SER A 48 4.07 13.66 -4.28
CA SER A 48 4.12 14.52 -3.08
C SER A 48 5.15 15.64 -3.20
N ASP A 49 6.30 15.36 -3.79
CA ASP A 49 7.35 16.35 -4.06
C ASP A 49 6.86 17.43 -5.03
N ILE A 50 6.24 17.04 -6.15
CA ILE A 50 5.65 17.97 -7.12
C ILE A 50 4.55 18.83 -6.47
N CYS A 51 3.76 18.26 -5.57
CA CYS A 51 2.69 18.97 -4.86
C CYS A 51 3.18 19.79 -3.66
N GLY A 52 4.47 19.73 -3.30
CA GLY A 52 5.01 20.40 -2.12
C GLY A 52 4.44 19.87 -0.79
N ILE A 53 4.09 18.59 -0.73
CA ILE A 53 3.51 17.93 0.44
C ILE A 53 4.59 17.08 1.11
N ASP A 54 4.85 17.34 2.40
CA ASP A 54 5.59 16.38 3.23
C ASP A 54 4.69 15.16 3.50
N LEU A 55 4.93 14.11 2.72
CA LEU A 55 4.15 12.88 2.79
C LEU A 55 4.36 12.14 4.12
N GLY A 56 5.57 12.18 4.69
CA GLY A 56 5.91 11.49 5.93
C GLY A 56 5.16 12.10 7.12
N ASP A 57 5.26 13.42 7.28
CA ASP A 57 4.55 14.16 8.31
C ASP A 57 3.02 14.06 8.14
N THR A 58 2.53 14.12 6.90
CA THR A 58 1.11 13.93 6.60
C THR A 58 0.60 12.53 6.96
N ALA A 59 1.39 11.49 6.69
CA ALA A 59 1.06 10.11 7.06
C ALA A 59 0.98 9.94 8.59
N VAL A 60 1.94 10.48 9.35
CA VAL A 60 1.94 10.44 10.82
C VAL A 60 0.69 11.11 11.39
N ARG A 61 0.33 12.31 10.91
CA ARG A 61 -0.92 12.97 11.32
C ARG A 61 -2.16 12.13 10.99
N LYS A 62 -2.15 11.44 9.85
CA LYS A 62 -3.28 10.60 9.44
C LYS A 62 -3.46 9.39 10.35
N ILE A 63 -2.36 8.79 10.84
CA ILE A 63 -2.40 7.71 11.84
C ILE A 63 -3.11 8.19 13.12
N VAL A 64 -2.74 9.35 13.66
CA VAL A 64 -3.38 9.93 14.86
C VAL A 64 -4.88 10.18 14.63
N LYS A 65 -5.24 10.76 13.48
CA LYS A 65 -6.66 10.97 13.11
C LYS A 65 -7.42 9.64 13.02
N ASN A 66 -6.80 8.59 12.48
CA ASN A 66 -7.42 7.27 12.36
C ASN A 66 -7.61 6.61 13.74
N ALA A 67 -6.65 6.75 14.66
CA ALA A 67 -6.77 6.23 16.02
C ALA A 67 -7.98 6.82 16.77
N ILE A 68 -8.27 8.11 16.55
CA ILE A 68 -9.47 8.77 17.10
C ILE A 68 -10.73 8.26 16.41
N LYS A 69 -10.72 8.18 15.07
CA LYS A 69 -11.89 7.78 14.28
C LYS A 69 -12.31 6.32 14.52
N TYR A 70 -11.34 5.42 14.69
CA TYR A 70 -11.52 3.99 14.85
C TYR A 70 -11.16 3.52 16.26
N SER A 71 -11.26 4.40 17.25
CA SER A 71 -10.99 4.05 18.65
C SER A 71 -11.82 2.81 19.04
N PRO A 72 -11.19 1.75 19.60
CA PRO A 72 -11.95 0.60 20.06
C PRO A 72 -13.00 1.07 21.06
N LYS A 73 -14.26 0.69 20.84
CA LYS A 73 -15.27 0.88 21.88
C LYS A 73 -14.83 -0.01 23.05
N ILE A 74 -14.47 0.61 24.17
CA ILE A 74 -14.25 -0.13 25.41
C ILE A 74 -15.61 -0.73 25.77
N SER A 75 -15.71 -2.04 25.63
CA SER A 75 -16.84 -2.88 26.05
C SER A 75 -16.44 -3.65 27.31
#